data_AF-A0A1M3U084-F1
#
_entry.id   AF-A0A1M3U084-F1
#
_cell.length_a   1.000
_cell.length_b   1.000
_cell.length_c   1.000
_cell.angle_alpha   90.00
_cell.angle_beta   90.00
_cell.angle_gamma   90.00
#
_symmetry.space_group_name_H-M   'P 1'
#
loop_
_entity.id
_entity.type
_entity.pdbx_description
1 polymer ?
#
loop_
_entity_poly.entity_id
_entity_poly.type
_entity_poly.pdbx_seq_one_letter_code
_entity_poly.pdbx_strand_id
1 'polypeptide(L)'
;TMPPNLNLQTLFTSLPKKNWSLLRVLKSANPHDINGNLHGTASFTSLPDTSTTTQDPPAPQRQLLYTETGTLPPHIGHNLQWKKSYIWRLKSSTATSTVKDDLSVWFVKVGDEKVADYLFHGMEFLLDSNESGSGGDEDEDGGEEFVSAPVPPPAATIPGGEQTVVVTARGNHLCINDMYRTAYAFRVVKGDGDREGDGIGEVVSWASRHVVKGPKKDQDIVNYYTV
;
A
#
# COMPACT_ATOMS: atom_id res chain seq x y z
N THR A 1 1.02 28.12 0.91
CA THR A 1 -0.17 27.24 1.07
C THR A 1 0.20 26.15 2.05
N MET A 2 -0.61 25.89 3.08
CA MET A 2 -0.33 24.77 3.99
C MET A 2 -0.40 23.45 3.22
N PRO A 3 0.44 22.45 3.53
CA PRO A 3 0.30 21.12 2.95
C PRO A 3 -1.09 20.55 3.30
N PRO A 4 -1.75 19.85 2.37
CA PRO A 4 -3.05 19.25 2.65
C PRO A 4 -2.90 18.22 3.78
N ASN A 5 -3.72 18.35 4.82
CA ASN A 5 -3.74 17.37 5.91
C ASN A 5 -4.26 16.04 5.37
N LEU A 6 -3.47 14.97 5.49
CA LEU A 6 -3.89 13.63 5.10
C LEU A 6 -4.92 13.09 6.09
N ASN A 7 -6.11 12.76 5.59
CA ASN A 7 -7.13 12.07 6.36
C ASN A 7 -7.02 10.56 6.13
N LEU A 8 -6.22 9.87 6.97
CA LEU A 8 -6.03 8.42 6.88
C LEU A 8 -7.33 7.65 7.01
N GLN A 9 -8.25 8.20 7.79
CA GLN A 9 -9.55 7.59 8.01
C GLN A 9 -10.39 7.55 6.72
N THR A 10 -10.42 8.66 5.97
CA THR A 10 -11.08 8.72 4.66
C THR A 10 -10.38 7.82 3.64
N LEU A 11 -9.04 7.85 3.58
CA LEU A 11 -8.26 6.96 2.72
C LEU A 11 -8.64 5.49 2.97
N PHE A 12 -8.53 5.04 4.22
CA PHE A 12 -8.77 3.66 4.62
C PHE A 12 -10.21 3.21 4.32
N THR A 13 -11.20 4.02 4.68
CA THR A 13 -12.62 3.67 4.46
C THR A 13 -13.09 3.81 3.02
N SER A 14 -12.33 4.46 2.15
CA SER A 14 -12.64 4.54 0.71
C SER A 14 -12.22 3.29 -0.08
N LEU A 15 -11.19 2.57 0.37
CA LEU A 15 -10.66 1.36 -0.28
C LEU A 15 -11.71 0.24 -0.51
N PRO A 16 -12.57 -0.11 0.47
CA PRO A 16 -13.57 -1.18 0.30
C PRO A 16 -14.77 -0.77 -0.56
N LYS A 17 -14.92 0.51 -0.92
CA LYS A 17 -16.03 0.98 -1.76
C LYS A 17 -15.86 0.59 -3.24
N LYS A 18 -14.71 0.02 -3.61
CA LYS A 18 -14.27 -0.20 -4.98
C LYS A 18 -13.79 -1.63 -5.15
N ASN A 19 -14.02 -2.20 -6.33
CA ASN A 19 -13.32 -3.40 -6.80
C ASN A 19 -12.18 -2.94 -7.69
N TRP A 20 -10.98 -3.46 -7.45
CA TRP A 20 -9.78 -2.97 -8.12
C TRP A 20 -9.36 -3.95 -9.21
N SER A 21 -9.17 -3.45 -10.43
CA SER A 21 -8.39 -4.15 -11.44
C SER A 21 -6.91 -4.04 -11.10
N LEU A 22 -6.17 -5.14 -11.19
CA LEU A 22 -4.75 -5.22 -10.84
C LEU A 22 -3.91 -5.58 -12.06
N LEU A 23 -2.95 -4.71 -12.39
CA LEU A 23 -1.79 -5.04 -13.22
C LEU A 23 -0.55 -5.16 -12.34
N ARG A 24 0.08 -6.33 -12.35
CA ARG A 24 1.34 -6.61 -11.66
C ARG A 24 2.44 -6.80 -12.68
N VAL A 25 3.55 -6.09 -12.51
CA VAL A 25 4.77 -6.23 -13.30
C VAL A 25 5.82 -6.88 -12.42
N LEU A 26 6.27 -8.07 -12.80
CA LEU A 26 7.29 -8.85 -12.12
C LEU A 26 8.61 -8.77 -12.85
N LYS A 27 9.67 -8.45 -12.11
CA LYS A 27 11.05 -8.59 -12.55
C LYS A 27 11.83 -9.37 -11.50
N SER A 28 12.55 -10.38 -11.90
CA SER A 28 13.47 -11.13 -11.05
C SER A 28 14.81 -11.32 -11.75
N ALA A 29 15.90 -11.22 -11.00
CA ALA A 29 17.22 -11.57 -11.53
C ALA A 29 17.37 -13.10 -11.72
N ASN A 30 16.54 -13.90 -11.04
CA ASN A 30 16.50 -15.34 -11.27
C ASN A 30 15.62 -15.66 -12.49
N PRO A 31 16.18 -16.22 -13.58
CA PRO A 31 15.41 -16.52 -14.80
C PRO A 31 14.35 -17.63 -14.61
N HIS A 32 14.42 -18.39 -13.51
CA HIS A 32 13.42 -19.41 -13.18
C HIS A 32 12.20 -18.84 -12.44
N ASP A 33 12.26 -17.59 -11.99
CA ASP A 33 11.12 -16.92 -11.40
C ASP A 33 10.19 -16.38 -12.51
N ILE A 34 8.93 -16.17 -12.14
CA ILE A 34 7.96 -15.54 -13.04
C ILE A 34 8.39 -14.09 -13.31
N ASN A 35 8.47 -13.74 -14.59
CA ASN A 35 8.76 -12.41 -15.07
C ASN A 35 7.63 -11.93 -16.00
N GLY A 36 7.46 -10.62 -16.11
CA GLY A 36 6.48 -9.99 -16.98
C GLY A 36 5.18 -9.62 -16.27
N ASN A 37 4.09 -9.51 -17.04
CA ASN A 37 2.84 -8.92 -16.58
C ASN A 37 1.84 -10.00 -16.13
N LEU A 38 1.26 -9.79 -14.95
CA LEU A 38 0.13 -10.55 -14.43
C LEU A 38 -1.07 -9.63 -14.28
N HIS A 39 -2.26 -10.16 -14.62
CA HIS A 39 -3.52 -9.45 -14.46
C HIS A 39 -4.38 -10.15 -13.41
N GLY A 40 -5.15 -9.36 -12.69
CA GLY A 40 -6.00 -9.86 -11.62
C GLY A 40 -6.97 -8.82 -11.11
N THR A 41 -7.55 -9.09 -9.96
CA THR A 41 -8.37 -8.16 -9.20
C THR A 41 -7.88 -8.08 -7.77
N ALA A 42 -8.26 -6.99 -7.08
CA ALA A 42 -8.07 -6.86 -5.65
C ALA A 42 -9.31 -6.27 -4.99
N SER A 43 -9.53 -6.64 -3.73
CA SER A 43 -10.64 -6.14 -2.93
C SER A 43 -10.23 -5.94 -1.48
N PHE A 44 -10.98 -5.08 -0.79
CA PHE A 44 -10.87 -4.86 0.64
C PHE A 44 -12.21 -5.21 1.29
N THR A 45 -12.18 -6.09 2.29
CA THR A 45 -13.37 -6.51 3.04
C THR A 45 -13.21 -6.12 4.50
N SER A 46 -14.21 -5.44 5.08
CA SER A 46 -14.19 -5.09 6.50
C SER A 46 -14.15 -6.34 7.39
N LEU A 47 -13.27 -6.30 8.37
CA LEU A 47 -13.22 -7.27 9.47
C LEU A 47 -13.72 -6.61 10.76
N PRO A 48 -14.13 -7.40 11.77
CA PRO A 48 -14.43 -6.85 13.09
C PRO A 48 -13.25 -6.06 13.65
N ASP A 49 -13.57 -4.96 14.34
CA ASP A 49 -12.57 -4.16 15.05
C ASP A 49 -11.86 -5.01 16.10
N THR A 50 -10.58 -4.70 16.32
CA THR A 50 -9.76 -5.34 17.35
C THR A 50 -9.17 -4.27 18.25
N SER A 51 -8.58 -4.67 19.37
CA SER A 51 -7.90 -3.75 20.29
C SER A 51 -6.47 -4.20 20.49
N THR A 52 -5.51 -3.27 20.45
CA THR A 52 -4.13 -3.60 20.83
C THR A 52 -4.03 -3.71 22.34
N THR A 53 -3.65 -4.90 22.82
CA THR A 53 -3.36 -5.15 24.25
C THR A 53 -2.07 -4.50 24.73
N THR A 54 -1.24 -3.97 23.83
CA THR A 54 0.06 -3.34 24.14
C THR A 54 -0.05 -1.86 24.54
N GLN A 55 -1.22 -1.24 24.43
CA GLN A 55 -1.48 0.11 24.96
C GLN A 55 -2.48 0.00 26.12
N ASP A 56 -2.23 0.74 27.20
CA ASP A 56 -3.14 0.89 28.33
C ASP A 56 -3.61 2.36 28.40
N PRO A 57 -4.89 2.68 28.09
CA PRO A 57 -5.96 1.75 27.73
C PRO A 57 -5.83 1.19 26.29
N PRO A 58 -6.43 0.01 26.00
CA PRO A 58 -6.41 -0.58 24.67
C PRO A 58 -7.09 0.34 23.65
N ALA A 59 -6.34 0.79 22.65
CA ALA A 59 -6.91 1.56 21.54
C ALA A 59 -7.61 0.63 20.53
N PRO A 60 -8.84 0.94 20.10
CA PRO A 60 -9.49 0.18 19.04
C PRO A 60 -8.75 0.36 17.71
N GLN A 61 -8.85 -0.65 16.85
CA GLN A 61 -8.23 -0.71 15.53
C GLN A 61 -9.23 -1.26 14.53
N ARG A 62 -9.39 -0.53 13.42
CA ARG A 62 -10.18 -0.97 12.28
C ARG A 62 -9.36 -1.82 11.36
N GLN A 63 -10.00 -2.81 10.75
CA GLN A 63 -9.30 -3.82 9.96
C GLN A 63 -9.98 -4.04 8.61
N LEU A 64 -9.17 -4.17 7.57
CA LEU A 64 -9.60 -4.60 6.24
C LEU A 64 -8.80 -5.84 5.84
N LEU A 65 -9.49 -6.90 5.42
CA LEU A 65 -8.89 -8.01 4.68
C LEU A 65 -8.68 -7.55 3.25
N TYR A 66 -7.43 -7.33 2.88
CA TYR A 66 -6.99 -7.11 1.52
C TYR A 66 -6.75 -8.45 0.83
N THR A 67 -7.36 -8.69 -0.32
CA THR A 67 -7.15 -9.90 -1.12
C THR A 67 -6.95 -9.57 -2.58
N GLU A 68 -5.94 -10.18 -3.19
CA GLU A 68 -5.69 -10.16 -4.63
C GLU A 68 -5.89 -11.56 -5.21
N THR A 69 -6.43 -11.64 -6.42
CA THR A 69 -6.53 -12.88 -7.19
C THR A 69 -6.25 -12.65 -8.66
N GLY A 70 -5.80 -13.68 -9.36
CA GLY A 70 -5.64 -13.65 -10.81
C GLY A 70 -5.26 -15.00 -11.37
N THR A 71 -4.99 -15.04 -12.67
CA THR A 71 -4.52 -16.23 -13.37
C THR A 71 -3.08 -16.05 -13.82
N LEU A 72 -2.33 -17.15 -13.86
CA LEU A 72 -1.01 -17.16 -14.47
C LEU A 72 -1.13 -17.24 -16.00
N PRO A 73 -0.17 -16.66 -16.73
CA PRO A 73 -0.09 -16.81 -18.17
C PRO A 73 -0.07 -18.29 -18.59
N PRO A 74 -0.71 -18.66 -19.71
CA PRO A 74 -0.83 -20.06 -20.12
C PRO A 74 0.51 -20.79 -20.28
N HIS A 75 1.58 -20.07 -20.64
CA HIS A 75 2.93 -20.61 -20.80
C HIS A 75 3.64 -20.92 -19.46
N ILE A 76 3.17 -20.37 -18.35
CA ILE A 76 3.67 -20.65 -16.99
C ILE A 76 2.83 -21.74 -16.33
N GLY A 77 1.51 -21.66 -16.45
CA GLY A 77 0.61 -22.62 -15.84
C GLY A 77 -0.81 -22.47 -16.37
N HIS A 78 -1.23 -23.40 -17.21
CA HIS A 78 -2.58 -23.41 -17.76
C HIS A 78 -3.63 -23.51 -16.65
N ASN A 79 -4.51 -22.51 -16.53
CA ASN A 79 -5.54 -22.38 -15.50
C ASN A 79 -5.03 -22.31 -14.05
N LEU A 80 -3.73 -22.09 -13.83
CA LEU A 80 -3.23 -21.90 -12.47
C LEU A 80 -3.62 -20.51 -11.96
N GLN A 81 -4.31 -20.46 -10.83
CA GLN A 81 -4.70 -19.23 -10.17
C GLN A 81 -3.69 -18.86 -9.09
N TRP A 82 -3.52 -17.57 -8.86
CA TRP A 82 -2.79 -17.06 -7.72
C TRP A 82 -3.73 -16.24 -6.84
N LYS A 83 -3.51 -16.32 -5.52
CA LYS A 83 -4.23 -15.56 -4.49
C LYS A 83 -3.23 -15.08 -3.45
N LYS A 84 -3.40 -13.86 -2.97
CA LYS A 84 -2.59 -13.26 -1.91
C LYS A 84 -3.46 -12.43 -1.00
N SER A 85 -3.27 -12.54 0.31
CA SER A 85 -4.08 -11.81 1.29
C SER A 85 -3.23 -11.23 2.42
N TYR A 86 -3.65 -10.06 2.90
CA TYR A 86 -3.07 -9.33 4.02
C TYR A 86 -4.17 -8.66 4.83
N ILE A 87 -3.90 -8.32 6.09
CA ILE A 87 -4.79 -7.47 6.90
C ILE A 87 -4.18 -6.08 7.03
N TRP A 88 -4.94 -5.06 6.63
CA TRP A 88 -4.58 -3.66 6.83
C TRP A 88 -5.27 -3.16 8.10
N ARG A 89 -4.52 -2.55 9.01
CA ARG A 89 -5.03 -2.04 10.29
C ARG A 89 -4.81 -0.54 10.41
N LEU A 90 -5.87 0.17 10.75
CA LEU A 90 -5.85 1.59 11.09
C LEU A 90 -6.08 1.76 12.60
N LYS A 91 -5.19 2.48 13.30
CA LYS A 91 -5.41 2.85 14.71
C LYS A 91 -6.55 3.86 14.82
N SER A 92 -7.46 3.68 15.78
CA SER A 92 -8.68 4.50 15.88
C SER A 92 -8.42 5.95 16.31
N SER A 93 -7.32 6.23 17.02
CA SER A 93 -7.01 7.57 17.55
C SER A 93 -6.52 8.59 16.51
N THR A 94 -6.43 8.23 15.23
CA THR A 94 -5.67 8.97 14.23
C THR A 94 -6.50 9.26 12.98
N ALA A 95 -7.41 10.23 13.06
CA ALA A 95 -8.11 10.75 11.88
C ALA A 95 -7.14 11.51 10.93
N THR A 96 -6.10 12.13 11.50
CA THR A 96 -5.17 13.05 10.81
C THR A 96 -3.70 12.82 11.15
N SER A 97 -3.38 11.86 12.03
CA SER A 97 -2.00 11.59 12.42
C SER A 97 -1.32 10.76 11.34
N THR A 98 -0.13 11.20 10.92
CA THR A 98 0.76 10.52 9.97
C THR A 98 1.95 9.89 10.68
N VAL A 99 1.80 9.62 11.97
CA VAL A 99 2.83 8.91 12.74
C VAL A 99 3.00 7.53 12.13
N LYS A 100 4.26 7.12 12.02
CA LYS A 100 4.64 5.78 11.55
C LYS A 100 3.81 4.71 12.30
N ASP A 101 3.33 3.72 11.56
CA ASP A 101 2.51 2.60 12.05
C ASP A 101 1.03 2.93 12.37
N ASP A 102 0.52 4.13 12.07
CA ASP A 102 -0.91 4.41 12.20
C ASP A 102 -1.77 3.58 11.23
N LEU A 103 -1.24 3.35 10.02
CA LEU A 103 -1.69 2.32 9.10
C LEU A 103 -0.62 1.24 8.99
N SER A 104 -0.99 -0.03 9.15
CA SER A 104 -0.05 -1.15 9.11
C SER A 104 -0.59 -2.34 8.31
N VAL A 105 0.33 -3.13 7.77
CA VAL A 105 0.04 -4.34 6.99
C VAL A 105 0.51 -5.56 7.76
N TRP A 106 -0.33 -6.57 7.84
CA TRP A 106 -0.11 -7.80 8.61
C TRP A 106 -0.26 -9.01 7.71
N PHE A 107 0.60 -10.01 7.94
CA PHE A 107 0.39 -11.32 7.36
C PHE A 107 -0.89 -11.95 7.93
N VAL A 108 -1.61 -12.67 7.07
CA VAL A 108 -2.75 -13.48 7.52
C VAL A 108 -2.27 -14.82 8.06
N LYS A 109 -3.00 -15.37 9.03
CA LYS A 109 -2.71 -16.68 9.61
C LYS A 109 -3.00 -17.78 8.59
N VAL A 110 -2.09 -18.76 8.51
CA VAL A 110 -2.30 -19.94 7.68
C VAL A 110 -3.54 -20.70 8.18
N GLY A 111 -4.49 -20.94 7.27
CA GLY A 111 -5.76 -21.62 7.57
C GLY A 111 -6.89 -20.70 8.04
N ASP A 112 -6.63 -19.42 8.32
CA ASP A 112 -7.66 -18.43 8.64
C ASP A 112 -7.26 -17.02 8.17
N GLU A 113 -7.73 -16.64 6.98
CA GLU A 113 -7.39 -15.36 6.35
C GLU A 113 -7.98 -14.14 7.08
N LYS A 114 -8.90 -14.35 8.03
CA LYS A 114 -9.53 -13.26 8.80
C LYS A 114 -8.75 -12.94 10.08
N VAL A 115 -7.71 -13.72 10.38
CA VAL A 115 -6.88 -13.56 11.56
C VAL A 115 -5.49 -13.09 11.14
N ALA A 116 -5.00 -12.02 11.77
CA ALA A 116 -3.63 -11.57 11.57
C ALA A 116 -2.65 -12.50 12.31
N ASP A 117 -1.51 -12.77 11.71
CA ASP A 117 -0.44 -13.59 12.27
C ASP A 117 0.62 -12.69 12.92
N TYR A 118 1.44 -12.01 12.10
CA TYR A 118 2.46 -11.07 12.56
C TYR A 118 2.54 -9.85 11.64
N LEU A 119 3.10 -8.77 12.19
CA LEU A 119 3.28 -7.50 11.48
C LEU A 119 4.22 -7.70 10.29
N PHE A 120 3.79 -7.25 9.11
CA PHE A 120 4.70 -7.10 7.99
C PHE A 120 5.44 -5.77 8.13
N HIS A 121 4.74 -4.65 7.97
CA HIS A 121 5.31 -3.33 8.23
C HIS A 121 4.22 -2.32 8.58
N GLY A 122 4.59 -1.26 9.29
CA GLY A 122 3.79 -0.04 9.32
C GLY A 122 4.15 0.90 8.18
N MET A 123 3.18 1.72 7.78
CA MET A 123 3.35 2.73 6.76
C MET A 123 3.79 4.05 7.39
N GLU A 124 4.80 4.66 6.79
CA GLU A 124 5.22 6.04 7.02
C GLU A 124 4.76 6.88 5.83
N PHE A 125 3.85 7.83 6.06
CA PHE A 125 3.34 8.71 5.01
C PHE A 125 4.24 9.93 4.82
N LEU A 126 4.59 10.21 3.56
CA LEU A 126 5.41 11.35 3.19
C LEU A 126 4.48 12.47 2.71
N LEU A 127 4.28 13.47 3.56
CA LEU A 127 3.55 14.70 3.23
C LEU A 127 4.60 15.77 2.95
N ASP A 128 4.64 16.28 1.72
CA ASP A 128 5.68 17.20 1.28
C ASP A 128 5.78 18.43 2.21
N SER A 129 6.83 18.48 3.03
CA SER A 129 7.45 19.74 3.44
C SER A 129 8.45 20.13 2.35
N ASN A 130 7.92 20.47 1.17
CA ASN A 130 8.56 21.29 0.15
C ASN A 130 9.98 20.84 -0.28
N GLU A 131 10.12 19.74 -1.02
CA GLU A 131 11.30 19.54 -1.86
C GLU A 131 10.95 19.13 -3.30
N SER A 132 11.13 20.13 -4.16
CA SER A 132 11.31 20.03 -5.59
C SER A 132 12.69 19.47 -5.94
N GLY A 133 12.72 18.34 -6.66
CA GLY A 133 13.70 18.08 -7.72
C GLY A 133 14.91 17.19 -7.41
N SER A 134 15.24 16.37 -8.42
CA SER A 134 16.55 15.77 -8.71
C SER A 134 16.95 14.59 -7.80
N GLY A 135 17.27 13.39 -8.28
CA GLY A 135 18.15 13.11 -9.39
C GLY A 135 19.59 12.99 -8.88
N GLY A 136 19.93 11.83 -8.28
CA GLY A 136 21.29 11.38 -7.96
C GLY A 136 21.95 12.07 -6.76
N ASP A 137 22.26 11.30 -5.71
CA ASP A 137 23.63 11.06 -5.26
C ASP A 137 23.65 9.98 -4.17
N GLU A 138 24.72 9.19 -4.18
CA GLU A 138 25.00 8.07 -3.28
C GLU A 138 25.35 8.61 -1.88
N ASP A 139 24.40 8.58 -0.96
CA ASP A 139 24.71 8.76 0.46
C ASP A 139 25.27 7.45 1.03
N GLU A 140 26.60 7.39 1.13
CA GLU A 140 27.33 6.54 2.07
C GLU A 140 27.04 6.99 3.51
N ASP A 141 25.84 6.70 4.01
CA ASP A 141 25.60 6.55 5.43
C ASP A 141 24.69 5.33 5.62
N GLY A 142 24.85 4.59 6.70
CA GLY A 142 24.21 3.29 6.96
C GLY A 142 22.69 3.35 7.19
N GLY A 143 21.99 4.28 6.54
CA GLY A 143 20.55 4.46 6.55
C GLY A 143 19.82 3.34 5.82
N GLU A 144 18.59 3.06 6.27
CA GLU A 144 17.71 2.15 5.57
C GLU A 144 17.41 2.70 4.17
N GLU A 145 17.98 2.07 3.13
CA GLU A 145 17.65 2.39 1.75
C GLU A 145 16.12 2.24 1.53
N PHE A 146 15.47 3.23 0.92
CA PHE A 146 14.04 3.16 0.61
C PHE A 146 13.85 3.10 -0.90
N VAL A 147 12.75 2.49 -1.33
CA VAL A 147 12.37 2.46 -2.75
C VAL A 147 11.28 3.49 -3.01
N SER A 148 11.33 4.15 -4.17
CA SER A 148 10.29 5.10 -4.56
C SER A 148 9.02 4.38 -4.98
N ALA A 149 7.88 4.95 -4.61
CA ALA A 149 6.58 4.47 -5.08
C ALA A 149 6.39 4.78 -6.57
N PRO A 150 5.79 3.87 -7.34
CA PRO A 150 5.38 4.15 -8.72
C PRO A 150 4.22 5.16 -8.71
N VAL A 151 4.11 5.97 -9.77
CA VAL A 151 2.98 6.89 -9.93
C VAL A 151 1.71 6.10 -10.20
N PRO A 152 0.62 6.28 -9.42
CA PRO A 152 -0.63 5.59 -9.67
C PRO A 152 -1.25 6.04 -11.00
N PRO A 153 -1.91 5.12 -11.75
CA PRO A 153 -2.52 5.48 -13.02
C PRO A 153 -3.54 6.62 -12.84
N PRO A 154 -3.73 7.51 -13.82
CA PRO A 154 -4.83 8.46 -13.78
C PRO A 154 -6.17 7.72 -13.62
N ALA A 155 -7.07 8.26 -12.81
CA ALA A 155 -8.44 7.71 -12.75
C ALA A 155 -9.13 7.99 -14.09
N ALA A 156 -9.71 6.95 -14.71
CA ALA A 156 -10.41 7.08 -15.99
C ALA A 156 -11.63 8.00 -15.89
N THR A 157 -12.24 8.08 -14.70
CA THR A 157 -13.38 8.94 -14.39
C THR A 157 -13.19 9.49 -12.99
N ILE A 158 -13.00 10.81 -12.88
CA ILE A 158 -13.13 11.52 -11.61
C ILE A 158 -14.51 12.19 -11.65
N PRO A 159 -15.46 11.79 -10.77
CA PRO A 159 -16.75 12.46 -10.69
C PRO A 159 -16.57 13.97 -10.55
N GLY A 160 -17.37 14.77 -11.27
CA GLY A 160 -17.37 16.23 -11.11
C GLY A 160 -16.15 17.00 -11.63
N GLY A 161 -15.16 16.33 -12.24
CA GLY A 161 -13.93 17.01 -12.69
C GLY A 161 -13.03 17.43 -11.52
N GLU A 162 -13.18 16.79 -10.36
CA GLU A 162 -12.41 17.07 -9.16
C GLU A 162 -10.90 16.88 -9.41
N GLN A 163 -10.06 17.70 -8.77
CA GLN A 163 -8.62 17.54 -8.86
C GLN A 163 -8.16 16.34 -8.03
N THR A 164 -7.05 15.71 -8.42
CA THR A 164 -6.42 14.66 -7.60
C THR A 164 -5.02 15.06 -7.19
N VAL A 165 -4.59 14.54 -6.05
CA VAL A 165 -3.19 14.58 -5.60
C VAL A 165 -2.69 13.16 -5.40
N VAL A 166 -1.37 12.99 -5.32
CA VAL A 166 -0.75 11.69 -5.01
C VAL A 166 -0.11 11.79 -3.64
N VAL A 167 -0.42 10.83 -2.78
CA VAL A 167 0.17 10.70 -1.45
C VAL A 167 0.97 9.42 -1.42
N THR A 168 2.22 9.50 -0.98
CA THR A 168 3.11 8.34 -0.90
C THR A 168 3.31 7.87 0.52
N ALA A 169 3.50 6.57 0.69
CA ALA A 169 3.90 5.96 1.94
C ALA A 169 4.95 4.88 1.71
N ARG A 170 5.72 4.55 2.75
CA ARG A 170 6.75 3.51 2.68
C ARG A 170 6.77 2.64 3.92
N GLY A 171 7.36 1.46 3.81
CA GLY A 171 7.56 0.53 4.91
C GLY A 171 8.57 -0.55 4.55
N ASN A 172 9.45 -0.89 5.50
CA ASN A 172 10.45 -1.93 5.33
C ASN A 172 10.16 -3.10 6.27
N HIS A 173 10.58 -4.30 5.88
CA HIS A 173 10.50 -5.50 6.70
C HIS A 173 11.66 -6.44 6.38
N LEU A 174 12.46 -6.80 7.39
CA LEU A 174 13.44 -7.87 7.28
C LEU A 174 12.75 -9.21 7.58
N CYS A 175 12.54 -10.02 6.55
CA CYS A 175 12.01 -11.37 6.70
C CYS A 175 13.18 -12.36 6.69
N ILE A 176 13.63 -12.77 7.88
CA ILE A 176 14.76 -13.69 8.07
C ILE A 176 16.05 -13.14 7.42
N ASN A 177 16.28 -13.43 6.13
CA ASN A 177 17.46 -13.01 5.35
C ASN A 177 17.11 -12.16 4.13
N ASP A 178 15.82 -11.84 3.94
CA ASP A 178 15.33 -11.10 2.78
C ASP A 178 14.81 -9.73 3.24
N MET A 179 15.42 -8.66 2.74
CA MET A 179 14.95 -7.29 2.96
C MET A 179 13.82 -6.98 1.99
N TYR A 180 12.64 -6.73 2.53
CA TYR A 180 11.47 -6.25 1.79
C TYR A 180 11.38 -4.73 1.96
N ARG A 181 11.65 -4.00 0.87
CA ARG A 181 11.42 -2.55 0.79
C ARG A 181 10.11 -2.31 0.05
N THR A 182 9.17 -1.66 0.71
CA THR A 182 7.84 -1.42 0.17
C THR A 182 7.53 0.07 0.08
N ALA A 183 6.94 0.47 -1.03
CA ALA A 183 6.39 1.80 -1.21
C ALA A 183 4.99 1.74 -1.80
N TYR A 184 4.17 2.70 -1.41
CA TYR A 184 2.79 2.88 -1.82
C TYR A 184 2.60 4.29 -2.35
N ALA A 185 1.73 4.42 -3.34
CA ALA A 185 1.22 5.71 -3.76
C ALA A 185 -0.29 5.61 -3.93
N PHE A 186 -1.01 6.57 -3.36
CA PHE A 186 -2.46 6.66 -3.45
C PHE A 186 -2.80 7.94 -4.20
N ARG A 187 -3.48 7.81 -5.34
CA ARG A 187 -4.13 8.95 -5.98
C ARG A 187 -5.49 9.14 -5.32
N VAL A 188 -5.71 10.34 -4.84
CA VAL A 188 -6.84 10.69 -4.00
C VAL A 188 -7.50 11.96 -4.52
N VAL A 189 -8.81 12.04 -4.39
CA VAL A 189 -9.56 13.28 -4.66
C VAL A 189 -9.03 14.37 -3.71
N LYS A 190 -8.73 15.53 -4.26
CA LYS A 190 -8.33 16.71 -3.49
C LYS A 190 -9.60 17.35 -2.93
N GLY A 191 -9.68 17.53 -1.61
CA GLY A 191 -10.73 18.35 -1.01
C GLY A 191 -10.60 19.82 -1.42
N ASP A 192 -11.69 20.57 -1.35
CA ASP A 192 -11.76 21.97 -1.79
C ASP A 192 -10.89 22.91 -0.94
N GLY A 193 -10.38 22.45 0.21
CA GLY A 193 -9.39 23.17 1.03
C GLY A 193 -9.93 24.42 1.74
N ASP A 194 -11.22 24.73 1.56
CA ASP A 194 -11.88 25.92 2.12
C ASP A 194 -12.31 25.73 3.58
N ARG A 195 -12.33 24.48 4.08
CA ARG A 195 -12.64 24.18 5.49
C ARG A 195 -11.47 23.52 6.19
N GLU A 196 -11.25 23.90 7.44
CA GLU A 196 -10.35 23.19 8.35
C GLU A 196 -10.84 21.74 8.49
N GLY A 197 -10.06 20.79 7.97
CA GLY A 197 -10.45 19.37 7.89
C GLY A 197 -10.89 18.87 6.51
N ASP A 198 -10.96 19.73 5.48
CA ASP A 198 -11.07 19.32 4.06
C ASP A 198 -9.73 18.74 3.58
N GLY A 199 -9.38 17.59 4.16
CA GLY A 199 -8.20 16.84 3.81
C GLY A 199 -8.33 16.11 2.48
N ILE A 200 -7.26 15.40 2.16
CA ILE A 200 -7.21 14.37 1.12
C ILE A 200 -8.42 13.42 1.21
N GLY A 201 -9.12 13.24 0.09
CA GLY A 201 -10.37 12.51 -0.06
C GLY A 201 -10.20 11.03 -0.45
N GLU A 202 -11.18 10.50 -1.19
CA GLU A 202 -11.23 9.09 -1.55
C GLU A 202 -10.10 8.65 -2.47
N VAL A 203 -9.61 7.42 -2.29
CA VAL A 203 -8.69 6.78 -3.23
C VAL A 203 -9.42 6.47 -4.53
N VAL A 204 -8.87 6.92 -5.66
CA VAL A 204 -9.40 6.68 -7.01
C VAL A 204 -8.52 5.73 -7.83
N SER A 205 -7.24 5.66 -7.50
CA SER A 205 -6.30 4.66 -7.98
C SER A 205 -5.13 4.58 -7.00
N TRP A 206 -4.42 3.48 -7.00
CA TRP A 206 -3.22 3.35 -6.17
C TRP A 206 -2.22 2.41 -6.82
N ALA A 207 -1.01 2.44 -6.32
CA ALA A 207 0.06 1.58 -6.79
C ALA A 207 0.97 1.21 -5.62
N SER A 208 1.64 0.07 -5.75
CA SER A 208 2.68 -0.34 -4.81
C SER A 208 3.91 -0.86 -5.53
N ARG A 209 5.06 -0.75 -4.88
CA ARG A 209 6.30 -1.42 -5.31
C ARG A 209 6.91 -2.15 -4.14
N HIS A 210 7.32 -3.38 -4.39
CA HIS A 210 8.03 -4.22 -3.44
C HIS A 210 9.34 -4.66 -4.07
N VAL A 211 10.45 -4.23 -3.49
CA VAL A 211 11.77 -4.72 -3.85
C VAL A 211 12.23 -5.68 -2.76
N VAL A 212 12.59 -6.89 -3.15
CA VAL A 212 13.05 -7.95 -2.25
C VAL A 212 14.47 -8.30 -2.60
N LYS A 213 15.38 -8.06 -1.65
CA LYS A 213 16.81 -8.39 -1.79
C LYS A 213 17.24 -9.34 -0.68
N GLY A 214 17.86 -10.45 -1.05
CA GLY A 214 18.44 -11.41 -0.13
C GLY A 214 19.35 -12.40 -0.85
N PRO A 215 19.99 -13.35 -0.15
CA PRO A 215 20.99 -14.25 -0.74
C PRO A 215 20.50 -15.06 -1.95
N LYS A 216 19.19 -15.28 -2.05
CA LYS A 216 18.54 -16.07 -3.13
C LYS A 216 17.40 -15.33 -3.81
N LYS A 217 17.13 -14.07 -3.43
CA LYS A 217 16.01 -13.29 -3.93
C LYS A 217 16.50 -11.95 -4.42
N ASP A 218 16.13 -11.64 -5.64
CA ASP A 218 16.27 -10.33 -6.22
C ASP A 218 15.05 -10.09 -7.10
N GLN A 219 14.03 -9.48 -6.52
CA GLN A 219 12.73 -9.29 -7.15
C GLN A 219 12.28 -7.83 -7.03
N ASP A 220 11.73 -7.30 -8.10
CA ASP A 220 11.06 -6.00 -8.15
C ASP A 220 9.63 -6.22 -8.67
N ILE A 221 8.67 -5.96 -7.80
CA ILE A 221 7.25 -6.21 -8.01
C ILE A 221 6.54 -4.87 -7.98
N VAL A 222 5.97 -4.45 -9.11
CA VAL A 222 5.18 -3.22 -9.20
C VAL A 222 3.73 -3.59 -9.43
N ASN A 223 2.83 -3.04 -8.64
CA ASN A 223 1.39 -3.25 -8.77
C ASN A 223 0.69 -1.92 -9.06
N TYR A 224 -0.25 -1.95 -9.99
CA TYR A 224 -1.12 -0.82 -10.34
C TYR A 224 -2.57 -1.25 -10.16
N TYR A 225 -3.33 -0.41 -9.46
CA TYR A 225 -4.72 -0.66 -9.11
C TYR A 225 -5.60 0.47 -9.64
N THR A 226 -6.58 0.10 -10.47
CA THR A 226 -7.58 1.03 -11.03
C THR A 226 -8.98 0.52 -10.77
N VAL A 227 -9.95 1.43 -10.80
CA VAL A 227 -11.38 1.09 -10.88
C VAL A 227 -11.82 0.83 -12.30
#